data_AF-A0A1I3XEG7-F1
#
_entry.id   AF-A0A1I3XEG7-F1
#
_cell.length_a   1.000
_cell.length_b   1.000
_cell.length_c   1.000
_cell.angle_alpha   90.00
_cell.angle_beta   90.00
_cell.angle_gamma   90.00
#
_symmetry.space_group_name_H-M   'P 1'
#
loop_
_entity.id
_entity.type
_entity.pdbx_description
1 polymer ?
#
loop_
_entity_poly.entity_id
_entity_poly.type
_entity_poly.pdbx_seq_one_letter_code
_entity_poly.pdbx_strand_id
1 'polypeptide(L)'
;TTKTGKQAFGTGYILRCAGEPFLIGTRGRPVTTRGVRSVIIDQVREHSRKPEKAFSEAVRLMPDAQRLELFSRQQREGWTVWGDQVGKFPSEVQS
;
A
#
# COMPACT_ATOMS: atom_id res chain seq x y z
N THR A 1 -5.20 5.18 11.58
CA THR A 1 -5.63 5.98 12.75
C THR A 1 -6.85 6.79 12.39
N THR A 2 -7.64 7.17 13.39
CA THR A 2 -8.75 8.12 13.25
C THR A 2 -8.21 9.54 13.03
N LYS A 3 -9.10 10.50 12.71
CA LYS A 3 -8.76 11.93 12.63
C LYS A 3 -8.09 12.47 13.92
N THR A 4 -8.37 11.84 15.06
CA THR A 4 -7.80 12.18 16.38
C THR A 4 -6.54 11.37 16.73
N GLY A 5 -5.96 10.62 15.79
CA GLY A 5 -4.72 9.86 15.99
C GLY A 5 -4.88 8.54 16.75
N LYS A 6 -6.09 8.21 17.23
CA LYS A 6 -6.35 6.91 17.88
C LYS A 6 -6.32 5.77 16.87
N GLN A 7 -6.04 4.56 17.34
CA GLN A 7 -6.13 3.38 16.50
C GLN A 7 -7.58 3.17 16.06
N ALA A 8 -7.78 3.06 14.75
CA ALA A 8 -9.10 2.78 14.21
C ALA A 8 -9.40 1.29 14.35
N PHE A 9 -10.67 0.94 14.49
CA PHE A 9 -11.12 -0.45 14.53
C PHE A 9 -12.35 -0.63 13.63
N GLY A 10 -12.29 -1.64 12.77
CA GLY A 10 -13.36 -2.07 11.88
C GLY A 10 -14.15 -3.24 12.45
N THR A 11 -14.98 -3.84 11.61
CA THR A 11 -15.82 -4.99 11.93
C THR A 11 -15.01 -6.21 12.36
N GLY A 12 -15.66 -7.15 13.06
CA GLY A 12 -15.06 -8.40 13.48
C GLY A 12 -16.01 -9.17 14.40
N TYR A 13 -15.97 -10.50 14.33
CA TYR A 13 -16.93 -11.38 15.00
C TYR A 13 -16.57 -11.66 16.46
N ILE A 14 -15.27 -11.92 16.73
CA ILE A 14 -14.76 -12.21 18.08
C ILE A 14 -13.89 -11.05 18.57
N LEU A 15 -12.94 -10.60 17.73
CA LEU A 15 -12.11 -9.43 17.98
C LEU A 15 -12.43 -8.33 16.97
N ARG A 16 -12.35 -7.07 17.39
CA ARG A 16 -12.47 -5.91 16.47
C ARG A 16 -11.17 -5.78 15.65
N CYS A 17 -11.27 -5.81 14.32
CA CYS A 17 -10.11 -5.69 13.45
C CYS A 17 -9.52 -4.28 13.51
N ALA A 18 -8.26 -4.15 13.93
CA ALA A 18 -7.60 -2.84 14.09
C ALA A 18 -6.53 -2.55 13.02
N GLY A 19 -6.46 -3.39 11.98
CA GLY A 19 -5.52 -3.26 10.86
C GLY A 19 -5.84 -4.26 9.74
N GLU A 20 -5.17 -4.07 8.60
CA GLU A 20 -5.26 -4.93 7.43
C GLU A 20 -3.92 -5.67 7.27
N PRO A 21 -3.90 -7.02 7.32
CA PRO A 21 -2.66 -7.76 7.14
C PRO A 21 -2.21 -7.72 5.67
N PHE A 22 -0.90 -7.65 5.46
CA PHE A 22 -0.28 -7.90 4.16
C PHE A 22 0.63 -9.13 4.27
N LEU A 23 0.63 -9.95 3.23
CA LEU A 23 1.43 -11.16 3.16
C LEU A 23 2.66 -10.91 2.29
N ILE A 24 3.81 -11.45 2.70
CA ILE A 24 5.06 -11.38 1.94
C ILE A 24 5.36 -12.78 1.41
N GLY A 25 5.34 -12.91 0.09
CA GLY A 25 5.85 -14.08 -0.63
C GLY A 25 7.22 -13.78 -1.22
N THR A 26 8.13 -14.75 -1.20
CA THR A 26 9.46 -14.62 -1.81
C THR A 26 9.72 -15.79 -2.76
N ARG A 27 10.52 -15.53 -3.81
CA ARG A 27 11.03 -16.56 -4.72
C ARG A 27 12.54 -16.42 -4.81
N GLY A 28 13.27 -17.52 -4.61
CA GLY A 28 14.74 -17.50 -4.58
C GLY A 28 15.28 -16.83 -3.30
N ARG A 29 16.31 -15.98 -3.44
CA ARG A 29 16.97 -15.28 -2.33
C ARG A 29 17.01 -13.76 -2.60
N PRO A 30 15.87 -13.04 -2.47
CA PRO A 30 15.84 -11.61 -2.71
C PRO A 30 16.70 -10.86 -1.69
N VAL A 31 17.41 -9.83 -2.15
CA VAL A 31 18.14 -8.89 -1.28
C VAL A 31 17.20 -7.73 -0.96
N THR A 32 17.03 -7.46 0.33
CA THR A 32 16.16 -6.38 0.82
C THR A 32 16.90 -5.52 1.83
N THR A 33 16.40 -4.30 2.04
CA THR A 33 16.87 -3.47 3.15
C THR A 33 16.30 -3.99 4.48
N ARG A 34 16.90 -3.57 5.60
CA ARG A 34 16.43 -3.92 6.97
C ARG A 34 15.71 -2.75 7.67
N GLY A 35 15.38 -1.70 6.93
CA GLY A 35 14.89 -0.42 7.48
C GLY A 35 13.37 -0.28 7.55
N VAL A 36 12.63 -1.24 7.01
CA VAL A 36 11.16 -1.20 6.92
C VAL A 36 10.53 -1.98 8.07
N ARG A 37 9.53 -1.38 8.73
CA ARG A 37 8.81 -2.01 9.85
C ARG A 37 7.65 -2.87 9.35
N SER A 38 7.33 -3.92 10.09
CA SER A 38 6.17 -4.79 9.80
C SER A 38 4.82 -4.12 10.01
N VAL A 39 4.77 -2.98 10.71
CA VAL A 39 3.56 -2.23 10.99
C VAL A 39 3.61 -0.87 10.32
N ILE A 40 2.63 -0.61 9.46
CA ILE A 40 2.41 0.68 8.82
C ILE A 40 1.24 1.36 9.51
N ILE A 41 1.52 2.48 10.18
CA ILE A 41 0.50 3.32 10.81
C ILE A 41 0.23 4.50 9.87
N ASP A 42 -1.00 4.56 9.36
CA ASP A 42 -1.51 5.66 8.52
C ASP A 42 -2.99 5.92 8.81
N GLN A 43 -3.52 7.07 8.41
CA GLN A 43 -4.93 7.44 8.59
C GLN A 43 -5.86 6.61 7.70
N VAL A 44 -7.03 6.26 8.23
CA VAL A 44 -8.06 5.55 7.45
C VAL A 44 -8.62 6.49 6.39
N ARG A 45 -8.70 6.04 5.14
CA ARG A 45 -9.29 6.77 4.00
C ARG A 45 -10.60 6.13 3.57
N GLU A 46 -11.53 6.93 3.04
CA GLU A 46 -12.93 6.52 2.82
C GLU A 46 -13.15 5.47 1.70
N HIS A 47 -12.16 5.19 0.84
CA HIS A 47 -12.39 4.49 -0.43
C HIS A 47 -11.68 3.13 -0.61
N SER A 48 -11.42 2.37 0.47
CA SER A 48 -10.60 1.12 0.39
C SER A 48 -9.27 1.34 -0.35
N ARG A 49 -8.79 2.58 -0.33
CA ARG A 49 -7.53 2.97 -0.97
C ARG A 49 -6.43 2.54 -0.03
N LYS A 50 -5.60 1.61 -0.48
CA LYS A 50 -4.40 1.20 0.24
C LYS A 50 -3.59 2.46 0.63
N PRO A 51 -3.05 2.54 1.84
CA PRO A 51 -2.26 3.69 2.26
C PRO A 51 -1.08 3.89 1.31
N GLU A 52 -0.88 5.13 0.85
CA GLU A 52 0.30 5.51 0.03
C GLU A 52 1.61 5.10 0.73
N LYS A 53 1.60 5.14 2.06
CA LYS A 53 2.71 4.72 2.91
C LYS A 53 3.14 3.28 2.65
N ALA A 54 2.22 2.35 2.39
CA ALA A 54 2.58 0.96 2.13
C ALA A 54 3.42 0.82 0.84
N PHE A 55 3.11 1.60 -0.19
CA PHE A 55 3.91 1.63 -1.42
C PHE A 55 5.27 2.27 -1.20
N SER A 56 5.34 3.37 -0.45
CA SER A 56 6.62 4.00 -0.11
C SER A 56 7.55 3.08 0.69
N GLU A 57 6.99 2.30 1.64
CA GLU A 57 7.74 1.31 2.40
C GLU A 57 8.16 0.12 1.52
N ALA A 58 7.36 -0.28 0.54
CA ALA A 58 7.77 -1.28 -0.46
C ALA A 58 8.95 -0.80 -1.33
N VAL A 59 8.95 0.48 -1.74
CA VAL A 59 10.09 1.09 -2.44
C VAL A 59 11.32 1.11 -1.53
N ARG A 60 11.18 1.49 -0.26
CA ARG A 60 12.28 1.50 0.71
C ARG A 60 12.82 0.10 0.99
N LEU A 61 11.97 -0.93 0.97
CA LEU A 61 12.38 -2.31 1.17
C LEU A 61 13.27 -2.80 0.03
N MET A 62 12.96 -2.38 -1.21
CA MET A 62 13.68 -2.76 -2.43
C MET A 62 13.81 -1.55 -3.38
N PRO A 63 14.81 -0.67 -3.16
CA PRO A 63 14.94 0.59 -3.90
C PRO A 63 15.24 0.40 -5.39
N ASP A 64 15.95 -0.67 -5.75
CA ASP A 64 16.38 -0.92 -7.13
C ASP A 64 15.48 -1.93 -7.88
N ALA A 65 14.39 -2.39 -7.25
CA ALA A 65 13.49 -3.36 -7.86
C ALA A 65 12.55 -2.73 -8.89
N GLN A 66 12.30 -3.47 -9.98
CA GLN A 66 11.12 -3.24 -10.82
C GLN A 66 9.85 -3.64 -10.07
N ARG A 67 8.76 -2.89 -10.24
CA ARG A 67 7.56 -3.00 -9.40
C ARG A 67 6.32 -3.10 -10.26
N LEU A 68 5.42 -4.01 -9.88
CA LEU A 68 4.14 -4.24 -10.53
C LEU A 68 3.01 -4.14 -9.50
N GLU A 69 2.01 -3.30 -9.79
CA GLU A 69 0.78 -3.20 -9.02
C GLU A 69 -0.36 -3.84 -9.82
N LEU A 70 -0.88 -4.97 -9.33
CA LEU A 70 -2.03 -5.67 -9.91
C LEU A 70 -3.34 -5.16 -9.30
N PHE A 71 -4.40 -5.12 -10.12
CA PHE A 71 -5.75 -4.68 -9.76
C PHE A 71 -5.84 -3.23 -9.26
N SER A 72 -4.91 -2.38 -9.70
CA SER A 72 -4.95 -0.97 -9.29
C SER A 72 -6.10 -0.22 -9.95
N ARG A 73 -6.52 0.86 -9.29
CA ARG A 73 -7.50 1.83 -9.81
C ARG A 73 -6.85 3.19 -10.12
N GLN A 74 -5.55 3.33 -9.87
CA GLN A 74 -4.81 4.58 -10.01
C GLN A 74 -3.44 4.33 -10.64
N GLN A 75 -2.92 5.31 -11.37
CA GLN A 75 -1.54 5.27 -11.82
C GLN A 75 -0.60 5.61 -10.66
N ARG A 76 0.62 5.07 -10.71
CA ARG A 76 1.65 5.29 -9.71
C ARG A 76 3.01 5.38 -10.39
N GLU A 77 3.68 6.50 -10.19
CA GLU A 77 5.01 6.73 -10.75
C GLU A 77 6.01 5.66 -10.27
N GLY A 78 6.83 5.15 -11.17
CA GLY A 78 7.82 4.12 -10.88
C GLY A 78 7.25 2.71 -10.68
N TRP A 79 5.96 2.50 -10.95
CA TRP A 79 5.31 1.19 -10.95
C TRP A 79 4.70 0.90 -12.32
N THR A 80 4.91 -0.32 -12.81
CA THR A 80 4.04 -0.86 -13.85
C THR A 80 2.70 -1.17 -13.21
N VAL A 81 1.61 -0.70 -13.80
CA VAL A 81 0.27 -0.84 -13.22
C VAL A 81 -0.60 -1.66 -14.17
N TRP A 82 -1.30 -2.65 -13.64
CA TRP A 82 -2.24 -3.48 -14.39
C TRP A 82 -3.55 -3.62 -13.62
N GLY A 83 -4.68 -3.32 -14.28
CA GLY A 83 -6.01 -3.45 -13.67
C GLY A 83 -7.11 -2.97 -14.62
N ASP A 84 -8.31 -3.51 -14.45
CA ASP A 84 -9.45 -3.29 -15.37
C ASP A 84 -10.05 -1.86 -15.33
N GLN A 85 -9.52 -0.97 -14.48
CA GLN A 85 -9.94 0.43 -14.38
C GLN A 85 -8.79 1.43 -14.51
N VAL A 86 -7.59 0.97 -14.91
CA VAL A 86 -6.44 1.85 -15.11
C VAL A 86 -6.72 2.74 -16.33
N GLY A 87 -6.96 4.04 -16.09
CA GLY A 87 -7.36 5.02 -17.11
C GLY A 87 -8.62 5.84 -16.78
N LYS A 88 -9.37 5.51 -15.71
CA LYS A 88 -10.58 6.26 -15.32
C LYS A 88 -10.35 7.53 -14.50
N PHE A 89 -9.13 7.76 -14.02
CA PHE A 89 -8.75 8.99 -13.33
C PHE A 89 -7.53 9.59 -14.03
N PRO A 90 -7.61 10.83 -14.56
CA PRO A 90 -6.48 11.46 -15.23
C PRO A 90 -5.36 11.69 -14.23
N SER A 91 -4.12 11.43 -14.65
CA SER A 91 -2.93 11.97 -13.99
C SER A 91 -2.96 13.48 -14.16
N GLU A 92 -3.09 14.25 -13.08
CA GLU A 92 -2.80 15.69 -13.14
C GLU A 92 -1.32 15.83 -13.52
N VAL A 93 -1.09 16.26 -14.76
CA VAL A 93 0.22 16.65 -15.26
C VAL A 93 0.50 18.03 -14.67
N GLN A 94 1.36 18.11 -13.65
CA GLN A 94 1.93 19.40 -13.27
C GLN A 94 2.95 19.81 -14.34
N SER A 95 2.68 20.97 -14.96
CA SER A 95 3.56 21.67 -15.90
C SER A 95 4.74 22.32 -15.18
#